data_AF-A0A7S2YLN3-F1
#
_entry.id   AF-A0A7S2YLN3-F1
#
_cell.length_a   1.000
_cell.length_b   1.000
_cell.length_c   1.000
_cell.angle_alpha   90.00
_cell.angle_beta   90.00
_cell.angle_gamma   90.00
#
_symmetry.space_group_name_H-M   'P 1'
#
loop_
_entity.id
_entity.type
_entity.pdbx_description
1 polymer ?
#
loop_
_entity_poly.entity_id
_entity_poly.type
_entity_poly.pdbx_seq_one_letter_code
_entity_poly.pdbx_strand_id
1 'polypeptide(L)'
;PGIMYKRVVVKDSAVNAICYGAKLMIPGLLRFADGIEINDEVVLMTTKGEAIAVAIAQMTTSVMATVDHGVVAKIKRVIMERDVYPRRWGLGPMAQRKKNMIKEGKLDKHGKPNANTPSDFLQSYKDFSKSKPSGLSGSSDSATAEAPSTPAKEEKEAMDVDESPADDGDKKRSADDDEANGSEKKKNKKDKKKKKDKK
;
A
#
# COMPACT_ATOMS: atom_id res chain seq x y z
N PRO A 1 -29.59 16.42 -23.35
CA PRO A 1 -29.11 15.01 -23.29
C PRO A 1 -28.25 14.78 -22.04
N GLY A 2 -28.72 13.94 -21.11
CA GLY A 2 -27.95 13.62 -19.90
C GLY A 2 -26.68 12.83 -20.24
N ILE A 3 -25.55 13.20 -19.64
CA ILE A 3 -24.28 12.47 -19.81
C ILE A 3 -24.40 11.15 -19.04
N MET A 4 -24.64 10.06 -19.77
CA MET A 4 -24.76 8.72 -19.20
C MET A 4 -23.38 8.06 -19.14
N TYR A 5 -22.75 8.08 -17.97
CA TYR A 5 -21.45 7.45 -17.75
C TYR A 5 -21.51 5.91 -17.91
N LYS A 6 -20.46 5.36 -18.52
CA LYS A 6 -20.25 3.90 -18.63
C LYS A 6 -19.98 3.34 -17.22
N ARG A 7 -20.59 2.20 -16.90
CA ARG A 7 -20.57 1.61 -15.55
C ARG A 7 -19.54 0.48 -15.44
N VAL A 8 -18.78 0.46 -14.35
CA VAL A 8 -17.86 -0.62 -14.01
C VAL A 8 -18.21 -1.13 -12.61
N VAL A 9 -18.60 -2.39 -12.50
CA VAL A 9 -18.95 -3.03 -11.23
C VAL A 9 -17.68 -3.59 -10.59
N VAL A 10 -17.45 -3.19 -9.34
CA VAL A 10 -16.27 -3.53 -8.56
C VAL A 10 -16.63 -4.59 -7.51
N LYS A 11 -15.71 -5.52 -7.28
CA LYS A 11 -15.80 -6.52 -6.21
C LYS A 11 -15.71 -5.85 -4.83
N ASP A 12 -16.66 -6.16 -3.94
CA ASP A 12 -16.78 -5.60 -2.58
C ASP A 12 -15.47 -5.52 -1.78
N SER A 13 -14.53 -6.45 -1.99
CA SER A 13 -13.21 -6.44 -1.32
C SER A 13 -12.27 -5.30 -1.76
N ALA A 14 -12.46 -4.73 -2.94
CA ALA A 14 -11.67 -3.63 -3.49
C ALA A 14 -12.31 -2.25 -3.22
N VAL A 15 -13.61 -2.21 -2.89
CA VAL A 15 -14.40 -0.97 -2.74
C VAL A 15 -13.76 0.00 -1.75
N ASN A 16 -13.43 -0.43 -0.53
CA ASN A 16 -12.84 0.49 0.45
C ASN A 16 -11.43 0.97 0.02
N ALA A 17 -10.64 0.15 -0.69
CA ALA A 17 -9.35 0.61 -1.22
C ALA A 17 -9.53 1.79 -2.20
N ILE A 18 -10.58 1.76 -3.02
CA ILE A 18 -10.94 2.85 -3.95
C ILE A 18 -11.41 4.09 -3.18
N CYS A 19 -12.15 3.95 -2.08
CA CYS A 19 -12.49 5.07 -1.19
C CYS A 19 -11.26 5.76 -0.57
N TYR A 20 -10.15 5.04 -0.41
CA TYR A 20 -8.84 5.58 -0.01
C TYR A 20 -7.99 6.09 -1.19
N GLY A 21 -8.50 6.11 -2.41
CA GLY A 21 -7.80 6.62 -3.60
C GLY A 21 -6.96 5.59 -4.36
N ALA A 22 -7.05 4.29 -4.04
CA ALA A 22 -6.33 3.26 -4.79
C ALA A 22 -6.88 3.06 -6.21
N LYS A 23 -6.00 2.87 -7.19
CA LYS A 23 -6.37 2.56 -8.58
C LYS A 23 -7.16 1.25 -8.64
N LEU A 24 -8.14 1.16 -9.54
CA LEU A 24 -8.83 -0.11 -9.81
C LEU A 24 -7.91 -1.01 -10.63
N MET A 25 -7.64 -2.21 -10.12
CA MET A 25 -6.84 -3.25 -10.77
C MET A 25 -7.73 -4.39 -11.27
N ILE A 26 -7.29 -5.17 -12.25
CA ILE A 26 -8.03 -6.33 -12.79
C ILE A 26 -8.61 -7.25 -11.69
N PRO A 27 -7.88 -7.64 -10.61
CA PRO A 27 -8.45 -8.49 -9.55
C PRO A 27 -9.62 -7.88 -8.73
N GLY A 28 -9.87 -6.58 -8.87
CA GLY A 28 -11.00 -5.87 -8.28
C GLY A 28 -12.18 -5.67 -9.23
N LEU A 29 -12.00 -5.92 -10.53
CA LEU A 29 -13.05 -5.86 -11.54
C LEU A 29 -14.02 -7.05 -11.37
N LEU A 30 -15.33 -6.81 -11.57
CA LEU A 30 -16.34 -7.86 -11.52
C LEU A 30 -17.22 -7.89 -12.77
N ARG A 31 -17.67 -6.72 -13.24
CA ARG A 31 -18.36 -6.54 -14.53
C ARG A 31 -18.01 -5.16 -15.11
N PHE A 32 -18.15 -5.00 -16.41
CA PHE A 32 -17.94 -3.74 -17.12
C PHE A 32 -19.03 -3.53 -18.17
N ALA A 33 -19.22 -2.29 -18.59
CA ALA A 33 -20.04 -1.94 -19.74
C ALA A 33 -19.27 -2.13 -21.05
N ASP A 34 -20.01 -2.31 -22.13
CA ASP A 34 -19.45 -2.43 -23.47
C ASP A 34 -19.00 -1.07 -24.03
N GLY A 35 -18.06 -1.10 -24.97
CA GLY A 35 -17.55 0.09 -25.66
C GLY A 35 -16.86 1.10 -24.75
N ILE A 36 -16.19 0.67 -23.67
CA ILE A 36 -15.28 1.51 -22.88
C ILE A 36 -13.98 1.65 -23.66
N GLU A 37 -13.59 2.90 -23.93
CA GLU A 37 -12.32 3.26 -24.56
C GLU A 37 -11.29 3.77 -23.54
N ILE A 38 -10.03 3.83 -23.94
CA ILE A 38 -8.96 4.39 -23.10
C ILE A 38 -9.21 5.89 -22.90
N ASN A 39 -9.05 6.36 -21.66
CA ASN A 39 -9.36 7.71 -21.19
C ASN A 39 -10.85 8.09 -21.08
N ASP A 40 -11.80 7.16 -21.30
CA ASP A 40 -13.22 7.40 -21.02
C ASP A 40 -13.48 7.70 -19.54
N GLU A 41 -14.46 8.58 -19.28
CA GLU A 41 -14.97 8.81 -17.93
C GLU A 41 -16.02 7.75 -17.55
N VAL A 42 -15.70 6.96 -16.53
CA VAL A 42 -16.49 5.80 -16.07
C VAL A 42 -16.88 5.95 -14.61
N VAL A 43 -18.05 5.41 -14.23
CA VAL A 43 -18.49 5.35 -12.83
C VAL A 43 -18.24 3.95 -12.29
N LEU A 44 -17.47 3.90 -11.19
CA LEU A 44 -17.23 2.69 -10.42
C LEU A 44 -18.40 2.46 -9.46
N MET A 45 -19.02 1.28 -9.50
CA MET A 45 -20.21 0.95 -8.73
C MET A 45 -20.04 -0.35 -7.92
N THR A 46 -20.73 -0.46 -6.79
CA THR A 46 -20.84 -1.71 -6.04
C THR A 46 -21.82 -2.67 -6.73
N THR A 47 -21.81 -3.93 -6.29
CA THR A 47 -22.81 -4.94 -6.68
C THR A 47 -24.25 -4.55 -6.34
N LYS A 48 -24.45 -3.62 -5.40
CA LYS A 48 -25.77 -3.12 -4.97
C LYS A 48 -26.25 -1.90 -5.76
N GLY A 49 -25.41 -1.35 -6.65
CA GLY A 49 -25.73 -0.14 -7.41
C GLY A 49 -25.31 1.17 -6.74
N GLU A 50 -24.51 1.14 -5.67
CA GLU A 50 -23.98 2.36 -5.03
C GLU A 50 -22.82 2.93 -5.86
N ALA A 51 -22.77 4.25 -6.06
CA ALA A 51 -21.68 4.92 -6.77
C ALA A 51 -20.47 5.12 -5.85
N ILE A 52 -19.35 4.46 -6.16
CA ILE A 52 -18.12 4.50 -5.37
C ILE A 52 -17.31 5.75 -5.71
N ALA A 53 -17.00 5.92 -6.99
CA ALA A 53 -16.11 6.95 -7.51
C ALA A 53 -16.31 7.15 -9.01
N VAL A 54 -15.97 8.34 -9.50
CA VAL A 54 -15.74 8.60 -10.92
C VAL A 54 -14.26 8.36 -11.22
N ALA A 55 -13.99 7.65 -12.30
CA ALA A 55 -12.65 7.26 -12.72
C ALA A 55 -12.45 7.45 -14.22
N ILE A 56 -11.20 7.44 -14.65
CA ILE A 56 -10.78 7.48 -16.05
C ILE A 56 -10.28 6.09 -16.41
N ALA A 57 -10.87 5.48 -17.45
CA ALA A 57 -10.48 4.16 -17.95
C ALA A 57 -9.04 4.18 -18.47
N GLN A 58 -8.29 3.10 -18.25
CA GLN A 58 -6.90 2.92 -18.70
C GLN A 58 -6.74 1.69 -19.60
N MET A 59 -7.84 0.98 -19.87
CA MET A 59 -7.95 -0.20 -20.72
C MET A 59 -9.27 -0.12 -21.49
N THR A 60 -9.31 -0.67 -22.71
CA THR A 60 -10.57 -0.84 -23.44
C THR A 60 -11.34 -2.06 -22.94
N THR A 61 -12.64 -2.15 -23.27
CA THR A 61 -13.48 -3.35 -22.99
C THR A 61 -12.79 -4.66 -23.43
N SER A 62 -12.17 -4.69 -24.62
CA SER A 62 -11.49 -5.88 -25.16
C SER A 62 -10.25 -6.28 -24.34
N VAL A 63 -9.48 -5.30 -23.84
CA VAL A 63 -8.31 -5.53 -22.99
C VAL A 63 -8.74 -5.99 -21.59
N MET A 64 -9.81 -5.39 -21.03
CA MET A 64 -10.38 -5.79 -19.74
C MET A 64 -10.93 -7.22 -19.72
N ALA A 65 -11.27 -7.77 -20.88
CA ALA A 65 -11.73 -9.16 -21.03
C ALA A 65 -10.60 -10.18 -21.23
N THR A 66 -9.40 -9.75 -21.62
CA THR A 66 -8.30 -10.64 -22.08
C THR A 66 -7.07 -10.66 -21.18
N VAL A 67 -6.86 -9.63 -20.33
CA VAL A 67 -5.61 -9.46 -19.58
C VAL A 67 -5.80 -9.74 -18.07
N ASP A 68 -4.99 -10.65 -17.51
CA ASP A 68 -5.05 -11.04 -16.09
C ASP A 68 -4.53 -9.99 -15.09
N HIS A 69 -3.82 -8.96 -15.57
CA HIS A 69 -3.07 -8.03 -14.74
C HIS A 69 -3.10 -6.59 -15.27
N GLY A 70 -2.92 -5.63 -14.36
CA GLY A 70 -2.80 -4.21 -14.70
C GLY A 70 -3.92 -3.32 -14.13
N VAL A 71 -3.88 -2.05 -14.53
CA VAL A 71 -4.74 -0.97 -14.05
C VAL A 71 -5.94 -0.81 -14.98
N VAL A 72 -7.14 -1.03 -14.47
CA VAL A 72 -8.40 -0.85 -15.22
C VAL A 72 -8.78 0.63 -15.28
N ALA A 73 -8.72 1.33 -14.15
CA ALA A 73 -9.13 2.74 -14.07
C ALA A 73 -8.38 3.52 -12.98
N LYS A 74 -8.08 4.78 -13.28
CA LYS A 74 -7.49 5.76 -12.35
C LYS A 74 -8.60 6.65 -11.79
N ILE A 75 -8.71 6.77 -10.46
CA ILE A 75 -9.74 7.60 -9.83
C ILE A 75 -9.57 9.08 -10.22
N LYS A 76 -10.68 9.73 -10.53
CA LYS A 76 -10.81 11.19 -10.74
C LYS A 76 -11.43 11.87 -9.52
N ARG A 77 -12.49 11.30 -8.95
CA ARG A 77 -13.16 11.79 -7.73
C ARG A 77 -13.83 10.64 -6.98
N VAL A 78 -13.55 10.47 -5.70
CA VAL A 78 -14.29 9.56 -4.80
C VAL A 78 -15.61 10.22 -4.39
N ILE A 79 -16.69 9.43 -4.36
CA ILE A 79 -18.03 9.87 -3.93
C ILE A 79 -18.41 9.20 -2.61
N MET A 80 -18.17 7.89 -2.49
CA MET A 80 -18.58 7.11 -1.32
C MET A 80 -17.64 7.30 -0.12
N GLU A 81 -18.22 7.33 1.07
CA GLU A 81 -17.49 7.47 2.33
C GLU A 81 -16.52 6.30 2.59
N ARG A 82 -15.46 6.58 3.35
CA ARG A 82 -14.43 5.61 3.74
C ARG A 82 -14.96 4.64 4.80
N ASP A 83 -14.47 3.40 4.77
CA ASP A 83 -14.79 2.35 5.75
C ASP A 83 -16.27 1.91 5.87
N VAL A 84 -17.16 2.37 4.98
CA VAL A 84 -18.49 1.76 4.71
C VAL A 84 -18.36 0.26 4.38
N TYR A 85 -17.28 -0.12 3.70
CA TYR A 85 -16.92 -1.49 3.38
C TYR A 85 -15.70 -1.94 4.19
N PRO A 86 -15.64 -3.20 4.68
CA PRO A 86 -14.54 -3.67 5.51
C PRO A 86 -13.20 -3.65 4.77
N ARG A 87 -12.14 -3.21 5.44
CA ARG A 87 -10.77 -3.25 4.91
C ARG A 87 -10.31 -4.70 4.72
N ARG A 88 -10.00 -5.09 3.48
CA ARG A 88 -9.49 -6.45 3.14
C ARG A 88 -8.04 -6.47 2.64
N TRP A 89 -7.37 -5.32 2.56
CA TRP A 89 -5.94 -5.22 2.32
C TRP A 89 -5.14 -5.60 3.57
N GLY A 90 -3.96 -6.21 3.40
CA GLY A 90 -3.11 -6.66 4.52
C GLY A 90 -3.61 -7.90 5.29
N LEU A 91 -4.74 -8.51 4.90
CA LEU A 91 -5.30 -9.71 5.54
C LEU A 91 -5.02 -11.03 4.76
N GLY A 92 -4.13 -11.01 3.76
CA GLY A 92 -3.77 -12.22 3.01
C GLY A 92 -3.06 -13.29 3.87
N PRO A 93 -3.05 -14.57 3.45
CA PRO A 93 -2.48 -15.67 4.25
C PRO A 93 -1.06 -15.39 4.73
N MET A 94 -0.19 -14.86 3.86
CA MET A 94 1.20 -14.54 4.21
C MET A 94 1.31 -13.43 5.27
N ALA A 95 0.46 -12.41 5.19
CA ALA A 95 0.42 -11.31 6.15
C ALA A 95 -0.11 -11.77 7.53
N GLN A 96 -1.11 -12.65 7.54
CA GLN A 96 -1.59 -13.30 8.76
C GLN A 96 -0.52 -14.21 9.38
N ARG A 97 0.14 -15.06 8.58
CA ARG A 97 1.24 -15.94 9.01
C ARG A 97 2.38 -15.12 9.63
N LYS A 98 2.83 -14.04 8.96
CA LYS A 98 3.81 -13.08 9.50
C LYS A 98 3.35 -12.47 10.83
N LYS A 99 2.12 -11.96 10.91
CA LYS A 99 1.57 -11.36 12.15
C LYS A 99 1.46 -12.36 13.30
N ASN A 100 1.20 -13.63 13.01
CA ASN A 100 1.18 -14.70 14.03
C ASN A 100 2.60 -15.08 14.47
N MET A 101 3.58 -15.21 13.56
CA MET A 101 4.98 -15.46 13.93
C MET A 101 5.60 -14.35 14.77
N ILE A 102 5.20 -13.08 14.59
CA ILE A 102 5.59 -11.97 15.48
C ILE A 102 5.02 -12.18 16.90
N LYS A 103 3.76 -12.60 17.03
CA LYS A 103 3.15 -12.92 18.34
C LYS A 103 3.77 -14.15 19.01
N GLU A 104 4.17 -15.13 18.21
CA GLU A 104 4.84 -16.36 18.66
C GLU A 104 6.33 -16.15 18.98
N GLY A 105 6.89 -14.94 18.79
CA GLY A 105 8.31 -14.64 19.02
C GLY A 105 9.29 -15.27 18.01
N LYS A 106 8.77 -15.95 16.97
CA LYS A 106 9.56 -16.54 15.86
C LYS A 106 10.05 -15.49 14.86
N LEU A 107 9.61 -14.25 15.01
CA LEU A 107 9.98 -13.06 14.25
C LEU A 107 10.12 -11.88 15.24
N ASP A 108 10.98 -10.92 14.93
CA ASP A 108 11.08 -9.67 15.71
C ASP A 108 9.79 -8.82 15.64
N LYS A 109 9.64 -7.80 16.51
CA LYS A 109 8.55 -6.80 16.49
C LYS A 109 8.32 -6.19 15.10
N HIS A 110 9.38 -6.00 14.32
CA HIS A 110 9.34 -5.46 12.95
C HIS A 110 9.08 -6.54 11.87
N GLY A 111 8.92 -7.79 12.29
CA GLY A 111 8.74 -8.95 11.42
C GLY A 111 9.97 -9.29 10.57
N LYS A 112 11.17 -9.07 11.12
CA LYS A 112 12.44 -9.55 10.57
C LYS A 112 12.76 -10.94 11.14
N PRO A 113 13.48 -11.80 10.41
CA PRO A 113 13.96 -13.07 10.93
C PRO A 113 14.83 -12.90 12.19
N ASN A 114 14.72 -13.86 13.11
CA ASN A 114 15.54 -14.01 14.30
C ASN A 114 16.04 -15.47 14.40
N ALA A 115 16.76 -15.82 15.47
CA ALA A 115 17.31 -17.16 15.66
C ALA A 115 16.26 -18.30 15.71
N ASN A 116 14.98 -17.97 15.96
CA ASN A 116 13.87 -18.91 16.06
C ASN A 116 12.97 -18.94 14.81
N THR A 117 13.38 -18.26 13.72
CA THR A 117 12.61 -18.25 12.47
C THR A 117 12.77 -19.56 11.70
N PRO A 118 11.68 -20.29 11.40
CA PRO A 118 11.79 -21.53 10.62
C PRO A 118 12.21 -21.26 9.17
N SER A 119 13.00 -22.16 8.59
CA SER A 119 13.49 -22.09 7.20
C SER A 119 12.36 -22.01 6.16
N ASP A 120 11.21 -22.67 6.42
CA ASP A 120 9.98 -22.57 5.61
C ASP A 120 9.55 -21.11 5.39
N PHE A 121 9.68 -20.25 6.42
CA PHE A 121 9.36 -18.84 6.28
C PHE A 121 10.42 -18.08 5.47
N LEU A 122 11.71 -18.41 5.65
CA LEU A 122 12.80 -17.77 4.90
C LEU A 122 12.73 -18.06 3.39
N GLN A 123 12.33 -19.27 2.99
CA GLN A 123 12.15 -19.62 1.59
C GLN A 123 10.87 -19.02 0.97
N SER A 124 9.79 -18.89 1.74
CA SER A 124 8.49 -18.40 1.24
C SER A 124 8.29 -16.88 1.35
N TYR A 125 9.00 -16.19 2.26
CA TYR A 125 8.84 -14.75 2.50
C TYR A 125 9.88 -13.91 1.74
N LYS A 126 9.44 -13.28 0.63
CA LYS A 126 10.21 -12.28 -0.11
C LYS A 126 9.81 -10.86 0.32
N ASP A 127 10.78 -10.07 0.80
CA ASP A 127 10.54 -8.70 1.25
C ASP A 127 10.75 -7.67 0.12
N PHE A 128 9.65 -7.27 -0.50
CA PHE A 128 9.65 -6.30 -1.60
C PHE A 128 9.84 -4.83 -1.15
N SER A 129 9.96 -4.55 0.16
CA SER A 129 10.24 -3.18 0.63
C SER A 129 11.67 -2.70 0.35
N LYS A 130 12.60 -3.64 0.10
CA LYS A 130 14.01 -3.35 -0.22
C LYS A 130 14.33 -3.37 -1.70
N SER A 131 13.48 -3.97 -2.53
CA SER A 131 13.61 -3.85 -3.98
C SER A 131 13.17 -2.44 -4.41
N LYS A 132 14.13 -1.58 -4.76
CA LYS A 132 13.84 -0.42 -5.62
C LYS A 132 13.03 -0.92 -6.83
N PRO A 133 12.01 -0.18 -7.31
CA PRO A 133 11.33 -0.55 -8.55
C PRO A 133 12.36 -0.48 -9.68
N SER A 134 12.76 -1.64 -10.21
CA SER A 134 13.67 -1.73 -11.34
C SER A 134 12.96 -1.18 -12.57
N GLY A 135 13.37 0.02 -12.98
CA GLY A 135 13.07 0.53 -14.31
C GLY A 135 13.61 -0.39 -15.40
N LEU A 136 13.05 -0.23 -16.59
CA LEU A 136 13.28 -1.03 -17.78
C LEU A 136 14.77 -1.31 -18.08
N SER A 137 15.17 -2.57 -18.00
CA SER A 137 16.25 -3.22 -18.76
C SER A 137 16.07 -4.73 -18.55
N GLY A 138 16.02 -5.61 -19.55
CA GLY A 138 16.77 -5.58 -20.80
C GLY A 138 17.87 -6.64 -20.68
N SER A 139 17.60 -7.85 -21.19
CA SER A 139 18.55 -8.97 -21.08
C SER A 139 19.82 -8.71 -21.87
N SER A 140 20.97 -8.95 -21.26
CA SER A 140 22.16 -9.43 -21.95
C SER A 140 22.99 -10.30 -21.02
N ASP A 141 23.62 -11.31 -21.62
CA ASP A 141 24.35 -12.39 -20.96
C ASP A 141 25.87 -12.13 -21.04
N SER A 142 26.63 -12.81 -20.17
CA SER A 142 28.07 -13.11 -20.30
C SER A 142 29.16 -12.03 -20.12
N ALA A 143 30.31 -12.60 -19.72
CA ALA A 143 31.70 -12.12 -19.88
C ALA A 143 32.27 -11.07 -18.90
N THR A 144 32.96 -11.60 -17.88
CA THR A 144 34.03 -10.95 -17.12
C THR A 144 35.14 -10.40 -18.03
N ALA A 145 35.58 -9.15 -17.84
CA ALA A 145 36.83 -8.62 -18.36
C ALA A 145 37.38 -7.48 -17.46
N GLU A 146 38.70 -7.28 -17.47
CA GLU A 146 39.47 -6.48 -16.51
C GLU A 146 39.30 -4.95 -16.59
N ALA A 147 39.67 -4.27 -15.50
CA ALA A 147 39.96 -2.83 -15.48
C ALA A 147 41.34 -2.55 -16.15
N PRO A 148 41.60 -1.32 -16.64
CA PRO A 148 42.37 -0.40 -15.77
C PRO A 148 42.14 1.13 -15.96
N SER A 149 42.62 1.86 -14.94
CA SER A 149 43.22 3.21 -14.97
C SER A 149 42.47 4.43 -15.55
N THR A 150 42.15 5.36 -14.64
CA THR A 150 42.02 6.80 -14.88
C THR A 150 43.39 7.51 -14.87
N PRO A 151 43.55 8.60 -15.64
CA PRO A 151 44.42 9.74 -15.29
C PRO A 151 43.61 11.00 -14.94
N ALA A 152 44.24 11.96 -14.27
CA ALA A 152 43.61 13.17 -13.69
C ALA A 152 44.22 14.49 -14.24
N LYS A 153 43.75 15.63 -13.71
CA LYS A 153 44.17 17.05 -13.96
C LYS A 153 43.71 17.66 -15.31
N GLU A 154 43.44 18.96 -15.52
CA GLU A 154 43.28 20.24 -14.75
C GLU A 154 42.80 21.36 -15.74
N GLU A 155 42.47 22.64 -15.45
CA GLU A 155 42.34 23.52 -14.26
C GLU A 155 41.29 24.63 -14.56
N LYS A 156 40.59 25.17 -13.53
CA LYS A 156 40.14 26.58 -13.21
C LYS A 156 39.60 27.55 -14.33
N GLU A 157 38.94 28.70 -14.10
CA GLU A 157 38.62 29.64 -12.99
C GLU A 157 37.12 30.07 -13.11
N ALA A 158 36.27 30.25 -12.09
CA ALA A 158 36.24 31.09 -10.87
C ALA A 158 35.46 32.42 -11.03
N MET A 159 34.40 32.60 -10.21
CA MET A 159 34.00 33.90 -9.64
C MET A 159 33.13 33.66 -8.38
N ASP A 160 33.66 34.14 -7.26
CA ASP A 160 33.09 34.18 -5.90
C ASP A 160 32.36 35.56 -5.74
N VAL A 161 31.43 35.81 -4.82
CA VAL A 161 31.53 36.07 -3.36
C VAL A 161 30.06 36.21 -2.90
N ASP A 162 29.51 35.32 -2.06
CA ASP A 162 29.44 35.37 -0.58
C ASP A 162 28.45 36.40 0.01
N GLU A 163 27.58 35.94 0.92
CA GLU A 163 27.55 36.43 2.31
C GLU A 163 26.75 35.47 3.22
N SER A 164 27.35 35.06 4.33
CA SER A 164 26.71 34.42 5.49
C SER A 164 27.45 34.84 6.77
N PRO A 165 26.75 35.00 7.91
CA PRO A 165 26.94 34.03 9.01
C PRO A 165 25.60 33.70 9.73
N ALA A 166 25.31 32.51 10.26
CA ALA A 166 26.06 31.52 11.06
C ALA A 166 26.15 31.84 12.57
N ASP A 167 25.42 31.05 13.39
CA ASP A 167 25.74 30.50 14.74
C ASP A 167 24.53 29.61 15.17
N ASP A 168 24.59 28.27 15.22
CA ASP A 168 25.12 27.35 16.25
C ASP A 168 24.22 27.19 17.52
N GLY A 169 24.22 26.01 18.19
CA GLY A 169 23.38 25.77 19.39
C GLY A 169 22.83 24.35 19.63
N ASP A 170 23.68 23.47 20.13
CA ASP A 170 23.48 22.06 20.54
C ASP A 170 22.34 21.70 21.55
N LYS A 171 21.89 20.42 21.52
CA LYS A 171 21.17 19.59 22.54
C LYS A 171 20.22 20.23 23.59
N LYS A 172 18.99 19.68 23.68
CA LYS A 172 18.47 19.13 24.96
C LYS A 172 17.44 18.00 24.79
N ARG A 173 17.43 17.04 25.74
CA ARG A 173 16.44 15.97 25.89
C ARG A 173 15.46 16.30 27.02
N SER A 174 14.17 16.09 26.77
CA SER A 174 13.10 15.75 27.74
C SER A 174 11.96 15.17 26.90
N ALA A 175 11.51 13.91 27.06
CA ALA A 175 10.93 13.33 28.27
C ALA A 175 9.71 14.14 28.73
N ASP A 176 8.54 13.76 28.21
CA ASP A 176 7.41 13.43 29.08
C ASP A 176 6.68 12.21 28.48
N ASP A 177 6.03 11.43 29.34
CA ASP A 177 5.47 10.09 29.07
C ASP A 177 3.94 10.12 29.25
N ASP A 178 3.28 8.96 29.17
CA ASP A 178 1.81 8.79 29.28
C ASP A 178 0.96 9.49 28.17
N GLU A 179 -0.20 8.97 27.77
CA GLU A 179 -1.05 7.98 28.43
C GLU A 179 -1.56 6.90 27.44
N ALA A 180 -1.39 5.63 27.81
CA ALA A 180 -1.82 4.50 26.98
C ALA A 180 -2.62 3.45 27.77
N ASN A 181 -3.88 3.72 28.15
CA ASN A 181 -4.76 2.63 28.61
C ASN A 181 -6.30 2.84 28.50
N GLY A 182 -6.89 2.47 27.35
CA GLY A 182 -8.34 2.64 27.10
C GLY A 182 -9.24 1.40 27.25
N SER A 183 -8.70 0.18 27.36
CA SER A 183 -9.47 -1.04 27.03
C SER A 183 -9.72 -2.04 28.17
N GLU A 184 -8.95 -2.05 29.25
CA GLU A 184 -9.11 -3.06 30.31
C GLU A 184 -10.21 -2.75 31.35
N LYS A 185 -10.58 -1.48 31.50
CA LYS A 185 -11.57 -1.03 32.52
C LYS A 185 -12.99 -1.54 32.29
N LYS A 186 -13.30 -2.15 31.14
CA LYS A 186 -14.64 -2.64 30.75
C LYS A 186 -14.95 -4.08 31.18
N LYS A 187 -13.95 -4.93 31.46
CA LYS A 187 -14.19 -6.31 31.95
C LYS A 187 -14.49 -6.36 33.44
N ASN A 188 -13.65 -5.75 34.28
CA ASN A 188 -13.76 -5.83 35.74
C ASN A 188 -15.09 -5.27 36.33
N LYS A 189 -15.81 -4.39 35.62
CA LYS A 189 -17.13 -3.88 36.06
C LYS A 189 -18.28 -4.87 35.79
N LYS A 190 -18.10 -5.85 34.89
CA LYS A 190 -19.15 -6.84 34.55
C LYS A 190 -19.20 -8.00 35.57
N ASP A 191 -18.04 -8.48 36.01
CA ASP A 191 -17.96 -9.60 36.96
C ASP A 191 -18.27 -9.21 38.41
N LYS A 192 -17.96 -7.96 38.82
CA LYS A 192 -18.33 -7.47 40.16
C LYS A 192 -19.84 -7.25 40.33
N LYS A 193 -20.61 -7.08 39.25
CA LYS A 193 -22.09 -7.01 39.32
C LYS A 193 -22.71 -8.41 39.47
N LYS A 194 -22.26 -9.40 38.68
CA LYS A 194 -22.76 -10.79 38.76
C LYS A 194 -22.56 -11.48 40.11
N LYS A 195 -21.65 -11.01 40.97
CA LYS A 195 -21.40 -11.58 42.30
C LYS A 195 -22.24 -10.94 43.43
N LYS A 196 -23.07 -9.93 43.14
CA LYS A 196 -23.98 -9.30 44.13
C LYS A 196 -25.43 -9.78 44.02
N ASP A 197 -25.84 -10.35 42.90
CA ASP A 197 -27.20 -10.86 42.65
C ASP A 197 -27.34 -12.37 42.95
N LYS A 198 -26.48 -12.93 43.82
CA LYS A 198 -26.48 -14.37 44.15
C LYS A 198 -26.05 -14.70 45.59
N LYS A 199 -26.39 -13.83 46.54
CA LYS A 199 -26.38 -14.07 47.98
C LYS A 199 -27.59 -13.39 48.60
#